data_AF-A0A4R5VHX2-F1
#
_entry.id   AF-A0A4R5VHX2-F1
#
_cell.length_a   1.000
_cell.length_b   1.000
_cell.length_c   1.000
_cell.angle_alpha   90.00
_cell.angle_beta   90.00
_cell.angle_gamma   90.00
#
_symmetry.space_group_name_H-M   'P 1'
#
loop_
_entity.id
_entity.type
_entity.pdbx_description
1 polymer ?
#
loop_
_entity_poly.entity_id
_entity_poly.type
_entity_poly.pdbx_seq_one_letter_code
_entity_poly.pdbx_strand_id
1 'polypeptide(L)' 'MAEQLAGIHGRFILSINDRPEIRETFAAFEMEEVRLKYSVAAGGSTDAAELIIANFPPGVGLI' A
#
# COMPACT_ATOMS: atom_id res chain seq x y z
N MET A 1 -12.75 0.44 7.43
CA MET A 1 -11.57 -0.45 7.26
C MET A 1 -10.35 0.05 8.01
N ALA A 2 -9.87 1.29 7.78
CA ALA A 2 -8.72 1.84 8.51
C ALA A 2 -8.87 1.77 10.05
N GLU A 3 -10.05 2.10 10.58
CA GLU A 3 -10.35 1.99 12.01
C GLU A 3 -10.24 0.55 12.54
N GLN A 4 -10.60 -0.46 11.74
CA GLN A 4 -10.48 -1.85 12.13
C GLN A 4 -9.01 -2.29 12.16
N LEU A 5 -8.22 -1.84 11.18
CA LEU A 5 -6.77 -2.10 11.13
C LEU A 5 -6.04 -1.45 12.31
N ALA A 6 -6.49 -0.28 12.77
CA ALA A 6 -5.93 0.39 13.94
C ALA A 6 -6.15 -0.41 15.25
N GLY A 7 -7.18 -1.26 15.30
CA GLY A 7 -7.48 -2.13 16.44
C GLY A 7 -6.76 -3.49 16.41
N ILE A 8 -5.96 -3.79 15.39
CA ILE A 8 -5.28 -5.09 15.28
C ILE A 8 -4.12 -5.14 16.28
N HIS A 9 -4.16 -6.13 17.20
CA HIS A 9 -3.07 -6.38 18.16
C HIS A 9 -1.81 -7.00 17.53
N GLY A 10 -1.91 -7.54 16.31
CA GLY A 10 -0.80 -8.07 15.53
C GLY A 10 -0.19 -7.05 14.55
N ARG A 11 0.79 -7.50 13.77
CA ARG A 11 1.36 -6.72 12.66
C ARG A 11 0.56 -6.96 11.39
N PHE A 12 0.35 -5.92 10.58
CA PHE A 12 -0.25 -6.07 9.25
C PHE A 12 0.59 -5.37 8.17
N ILE A 13 0.46 -5.89 6.96
CA ILE A 13 0.89 -5.26 5.71
C ILE A 13 -0.31 -5.28 4.76
N LEU A 14 -0.59 -4.17 4.10
CA LEU A 14 -1.65 -4.01 3.10
C LEU A 14 -1.05 -3.45 1.81
N SER A 15 -1.22 -4.15 0.69
CA SER A 15 -0.93 -3.62 -0.66
C SER A 15 -2.21 -3.10 -1.28
N ILE A 16 -2.19 -1.88 -1.83
CA ILE A 16 -3.35 -1.25 -2.47
C ILE A 16 -2.89 -0.26 -3.54
N ASN A 17 -3.73 0.01 -4.54
CA ASN A 17 -3.44 1.02 -5.56
C ASN A 17 -3.24 2.41 -4.92
N ASP A 18 -2.22 3.12 -5.38
CA ASP A 18 -1.91 4.47 -4.95
C ASP A 18 -2.93 5.46 -5.54
N ARG A 19 -3.79 5.97 -4.67
CA ARG A 19 -4.75 7.03 -4.96
C ARG A 19 -4.76 8.04 -3.81
N PRO A 20 -5.01 9.32 -4.08
CA PRO A 20 -5.09 10.34 -3.03
C PRO A 20 -5.99 9.92 -1.86
N GLU A 21 -7.17 9.37 -2.15
CA GLU A 21 -8.15 8.97 -1.15
C GLU A 21 -7.64 7.84 -0.24
N ILE A 22 -6.78 6.97 -0.76
CA ILE A 22 -6.13 5.88 0.02
C ILE A 22 -5.09 6.47 0.96
N ARG A 23 -4.25 7.40 0.48
CA ARG A 23 -3.26 8.08 1.33
C ARG A 23 -3.92 8.83 2.48
N GLU A 24 -5.06 9.49 2.22
CA GLU A 24 -5.85 10.16 3.25
C GLU A 24 -6.46 9.17 4.25
N THR A 25 -7.07 8.09 3.75
CA THR A 25 -7.75 7.08 4.59
C THR A 25 -6.79 6.36 5.53
N PHE A 26 -5.55 6.12 5.09
CA PHE A 26 -4.55 5.36 5.83
C PHE A 26 -3.39 6.22 6.36
N ALA A 27 -3.58 7.55 6.44
CA ALA A 27 -2.57 8.52 6.89
C ALA A 27 -2.00 8.25 8.29
N ALA A 28 -2.68 7.44 9.11
CA ALA A 28 -2.24 7.03 10.44
C ALA A 28 -1.21 5.88 10.46
N PHE A 29 -0.86 5.32 9.29
CA PHE A 29 0.04 4.17 9.16
C PHE A 29 1.29 4.50 8.36
N GLU A 30 2.31 3.64 8.47
CA GLU A 30 3.52 3.74 7.65
C GLU A 30 3.20 3.36 6.20
N MET A 31 3.72 4.13 5.23
CA MET A 31 3.41 3.96 3.81
C MET A 31 4.67 4.00 2.95
N GLU A 32 4.79 3.07 2.00
CA GLU A 32 5.86 3.01 1.01
C GLU A 32 5.27 2.96 -0.41
N GLU A 33 5.73 3.84 -1.31
CA GLU A 33 5.32 3.86 -2.71
C GLU A 33 6.13 2.83 -3.50
N VAL A 34 5.42 1.90 -4.14
CA VAL A 34 6.02 0.89 -5.02
C VAL A 34 5.51 1.08 -6.43
N ARG A 35 6.44 1.40 -7.35
CA ARG A 35 6.12 1.55 -8.77
C ARG A 35 6.23 0.19 -9.46
N LEU A 36 5.11 -0.50 -9.61
CA LEU A 36 5.06 -1.73 -10.42
C LEU A 36 4.69 -1.39 -11.86
N LYS A 37 5.62 -1.67 -12.78
CA LYS A 37 5.28 -1.71 -14.21
C LYS A 37 4.69 -3.09 -14.51
N TYR A 38 3.37 -3.21 -14.50
CA TYR A 38 2.72 -4.43 -15.00
C TYR A 38 2.96 -4.57 -16.51
N SER A 39 3.79 -5.54 -16.91
CA SER A 39 4.06 -5.86 -18.32
C SER A 39 3.15 -6.95 -18.89
N VAL A 40 1.99 -7.23 -18.27
CA VAL A 40 1.12 -8.34 -18.66
C VAL A 40 -0.30 -7.88 -18.96
N ALA A 41 -0.53 -7.31 -20.14
CA ALA A 41 -1.83 -7.37 -20.82
C ALA A 41 -1.65 -7.04 -22.30
N ALA A 42 -2.12 -7.94 -23.17
CA ALA A 42 -2.13 -7.79 -24.63
C ALA A 42 -3.08 -6.68 -25.16
N GLY A 43 -3.34 -5.62 -24.38
CA GLY A 43 -4.36 -4.61 -24.70
C GLY A 43 -4.20 -3.23 -24.05
N GLY A 44 -3.08 -2.93 -23.38
CA GLY A 44 -2.79 -1.59 -22.87
C GLY A 44 -2.17 -1.59 -21.48
N SER A 45 -1.02 -0.97 -21.36
CA SER A 45 -0.35 -0.71 -20.08
C SER A 45 -1.08 0.41 -19.34
N THR A 46 -1.70 0.08 -18.20
CA THR A 46 -2.11 1.11 -17.22
C THR A 46 -0.98 1.20 -16.21
N ASP A 47 -0.33 2.37 -16.12
CA ASP A 47 0.57 2.66 -15.01
C ASP A 47 -0.21 2.52 -13.70
N ALA A 48 0.10 1.47 -12.93
CA ALA A 48 -0.45 1.25 -11.60
C ALA A 48 0.68 1.52 -10.60
N ALA A 49 0.57 2.61 -9.86
CA ALA A 49 1.36 2.81 -8.65
C ALA A 49 0.64 2.07 -7.51
N GLU A 50 1.40 1.35 -6.67
CA GLU A 50 0.89 0.70 -5.47
C GLU A 50 1.49 1.33 -4.21
N LEU A 51 0.77 1.22 -3.11
CA LEU A 51 1.18 1.58 -1.76
C LEU A 51 1.24 0.33 -0.90
N ILE A 52 2.34 0.19 -0.18
CA ILE A 52 2.48 -0.76 0.91
C ILE A 52 2.26 -0.02 2.22
N ILE A 53 1.27 -0.46 3.01
CA ILE A 53 0.82 0.19 4.24
C ILE A 53 1.03 -0.76 5.42
N ALA A 54 1.64 -0.30 6.51
CA ALA A 54 1.94 -1.13 7.69
C ALA A 54 1.70 -0.39 9.02
N ASN A 55 1.35 -1.14 10.08
CA ASN A 55 1.27 -0.60 11.46
C ASN A 55 2.59 -0.72 12.24
N PHE A 56 3.69 -0.93 11.54
CA PHE A 56 5.02 -0.99 12.13
C PHE A 56 6.02 -0.37 11.15
N PRO A 57 7.11 0.24 11.66
CA PRO A 57 8.17 0.75 10.80
C PRO A 57 8.75 -0.43 10.00
N PRO A 58 8.81 -0.32 8.66
CA PRO A 58 9.49 -1.29 7.83
C PRO A 58 10.90 -1.55 8.37
N GLY A 59 11.20 -2.81 8.71
CA GLY A 59 12.60 -3.23 8.75
C GLY A 59 13.16 -3.06 7.33
N VAL A 60 14.42 -2.66 7.20
CA VAL A 60 15.08 -2.44 5.90
C VAL A 60 14.68 -3.53 4.90
N GLY A 61 14.07 -3.15 3.76
CA GLY A 61 13.70 -4.07 2.68
C GLY A 61 12.29 -4.64 2.75
N LEU A 62 11.24 -3.79 2.83
CA LEU A 62 9.89 -4.22 2.46
C LEU A 62 9.72 -4.39 0.93
N ILE A 63 10.79 -4.08 0.17
CA ILE A 63 11.11 -4.50 -1.20
C ILE A 63 12.62 -4.72 -1.35
#